data_AF-A0A1H9G0F5-F1
#
_entry.id   AF-A0A1H9G0F5-F1
#
_cell.length_a   1.000
_cell.length_b   1.000
_cell.length_c   1.000
_cell.angle_alpha   90.00
_cell.angle_beta   90.00
_cell.angle_gamma   90.00
#
_symmetry.space_group_name_H-M   'P 1'
#
loop_
_entity.id
_entity.type
_entity.pdbx_description
1 polymer ?
#
loop_
_entity_poly.entity_id
_entity_poly.type
_entity_poly.pdbx_seq_one_letter_code
_entity_poly.pdbx_strand_id
1 'polypeptide(L)'
;MITVSVIAAVVAMCAVAVSLWQAREAKGAQAAASGAQEAANRAREEAGAARKAVEQATSSALQAKTAAEEARKAAARAEEAATAARMLADEAQFTAQQATAQVNEVTELLAAERQRRGMPTFAITPAAPDEFRLSYFGGPAVIEQLTVSVVPGSRVLGLSQYDEPPAEHLDVGPLHNGSAITFRAATGQRASAVFQIRAEPWDPVVVRADQ
;
A
#
# COMPACT_ATOMS: atom_id res chain seq x y z
N MET A 1 33.74 34.10 109.92
CA MET A 1 32.69 33.27 109.31
C MET A 1 32.07 33.90 108.06
N ILE A 2 31.86 35.21 108.01
CA ILE A 2 31.22 35.89 106.86
C ILE A 2 32.07 35.82 105.57
N THR A 3 33.38 36.01 105.64
CA THR A 3 34.28 36.00 104.48
C THR A 3 34.32 34.66 103.73
N VAL A 4 34.28 33.54 104.45
CA VAL A 4 34.27 32.19 103.84
C VAL A 4 32.94 31.93 103.12
N SER A 5 31.82 32.43 103.66
CA SER A 5 30.50 32.26 103.03
C SER A 5 30.35 33.02 101.71
N VAL A 6 30.95 34.21 101.60
CA VAL A 6 30.92 35.02 100.37
C VAL A 6 31.75 34.35 99.27
N ILE A 7 32.94 33.84 99.62
CA ILE A 7 33.79 33.12 98.67
C ILE A 7 33.08 31.85 98.16
N ALA A 8 32.43 31.08 99.04
CA ALA A 8 31.66 29.90 98.66
C ALA A 8 30.49 30.25 97.71
N ALA A 9 29.78 31.35 97.95
CA ALA A 9 28.69 31.80 97.09
C ALA A 9 29.18 32.21 95.68
N VAL A 10 30.32 32.89 95.58
CA VAL A 10 30.92 33.28 94.30
C VAL A 10 31.40 32.05 93.52
N VAL A 11 32.05 31.10 94.19
CA VAL A 11 32.49 29.84 93.54
C VAL A 11 31.29 29.03 93.05
N ALA A 12 30.21 28.95 93.83
CA ALA A 12 28.98 28.28 93.41
C ALA A 12 28.33 28.96 92.20
N MET A 13 28.30 30.30 92.17
CA MET A 13 27.76 31.06 91.04
C MET A 13 28.57 30.84 89.75
N CYS A 14 29.91 30.85 89.85
CA CYS A 14 30.80 30.57 88.73
C CYS A 14 30.64 29.12 88.23
N ALA A 15 30.47 28.14 89.11
CA ALA A 15 30.24 26.74 88.73
C ALA A 15 28.92 26.55 87.97
N VAL A 16 27.85 27.26 88.37
CA VAL A 16 26.56 27.23 87.66
C VAL A 16 26.66 27.92 86.30
N ALA A 17 27.42 29.01 86.18
CA ALA A 17 27.63 29.68 84.90
C ALA A 17 28.37 28.79 83.90
N VAL A 18 29.41 28.07 84.34
CA VAL A 18 30.17 27.13 83.51
C VAL A 18 29.32 25.93 83.09
N SER A 19 28.51 25.37 84.00
CA SER A 19 27.64 24.23 83.66
C SER A 19 26.53 24.61 82.68
N LEU A 20 25.96 25.81 82.80
CA LEU A 20 24.96 26.32 81.85
C LEU A 20 25.57 26.59 80.47
N TRP A 21 26.82 27.07 80.40
CA TRP A 21 27.53 27.27 79.14
C TRP A 21 27.86 25.95 78.46
N GLN A 22 28.39 24.97 79.20
CA GLN A 22 28.66 23.63 78.67
C GLN A 22 27.38 22.91 78.22
N ALA A 23 26.27 23.07 78.96
CA ALA A 23 24.98 22.52 78.56
C ALA A 23 24.44 23.17 77.27
N ARG A 24 24.72 24.46 77.04
CA ARG A 24 24.33 25.17 75.82
C ARG A 24 25.18 24.75 74.62
N GLU A 25 26.50 24.59 74.80
CA GLU A 25 27.38 24.06 73.76
C GLU A 25 27.04 22.60 73.41
N ALA A 26 26.79 21.75 74.42
CA ALA A 26 26.38 20.37 74.19
C ALA A 26 25.07 20.29 73.39
N LYS A 27 24.08 21.14 73.69
CA LYS A 27 22.85 21.24 72.89
C LYS A 27 23.10 21.75 71.47
N GLY A 28 23.99 22.73 71.30
CA GLY A 28 24.39 23.23 69.98
C GLY A 28 25.08 22.15 69.13
N ALA A 29 26.00 21.40 69.73
CA ALA A 29 26.69 20.29 69.09
C ALA A 29 25.73 19.14 68.73
N GLN A 30 24.77 18.82 69.61
CA GLN A 30 23.76 17.80 69.34
C GLN A 30 22.81 18.21 68.20
N ALA A 31 22.38 19.47 68.15
CA ALA A 31 21.58 20.00 67.06
C ALA A 31 22.34 19.94 65.72
N ALA A 32 23.62 20.34 65.70
CA ALA A 32 24.47 20.24 64.53
C ALA A 32 24.69 18.79 64.07
N ALA A 33 24.89 17.86 65.00
CA ALA A 33 25.01 16.44 64.69
C ALA A 33 23.71 15.86 64.11
N SER A 34 22.55 16.23 64.66
CA SER A 34 21.25 15.81 64.11
C SER A 34 20.99 16.36 62.71
N GLY A 35 21.32 17.63 62.46
CA GLY A 35 21.21 18.23 61.13
C GLY A 35 22.15 17.58 60.11
N ALA A 36 23.38 17.24 60.52
CA ALA A 36 24.32 16.51 59.67
C ALA A 36 23.86 15.08 59.37
N GLN A 37 23.25 14.38 60.35
CA GLN A 37 22.69 13.05 60.17
C GLN A 37 21.52 13.07 59.18
N GLU A 38 20.61 14.04 59.30
CA GLU A 38 19.49 14.20 58.37
C GLU A 38 19.97 14.52 56.95
N ALA A 39 20.94 15.42 56.80
CA ALA A 39 21.53 15.73 55.50
C ALA A 39 22.22 14.52 54.86
N ALA A 40 22.94 13.71 55.66
CA ALA A 40 23.56 12.48 55.20
C ALA A 40 22.53 11.42 54.78
N ASN A 41 21.40 11.33 55.49
CA ASN A 41 20.32 10.41 55.15
C ASN A 41 19.63 10.83 53.83
N ARG A 42 19.32 12.12 53.65
CA ARG A 42 18.75 12.63 52.39
C ARG A 42 19.71 12.39 51.22
N ALA A 43 21.00 12.66 51.38
CA ALA A 43 22.00 12.40 50.35
C ALA A 43 22.09 10.90 49.98
N ARG A 44 21.94 9.98 50.95
CA ARG A 44 21.89 8.54 50.69
C ARG A 44 20.63 8.11 49.96
N GLU A 45 19.48 8.67 50.32
CA GLU A 45 18.21 8.42 49.63
C GLU A 45 18.25 8.90 48.19
N GLU A 46 18.75 10.12 47.94
CA GLU A 46 18.93 10.68 46.60
C GLU A 46 19.92 9.86 45.76
N ALA A 47 21.05 9.44 46.35
CA ALA A 47 22.00 8.55 45.68
C ALA A 47 21.40 7.17 45.35
N GLY A 48 20.54 6.63 46.24
CA GLY A 48 19.81 5.40 46.00
C GLY A 48 18.78 5.52 44.88
N ALA A 49 18.05 6.64 44.83
CA ALA A 49 17.10 6.93 43.75
C ALA A 49 17.83 7.09 42.41
N ALA A 50 18.96 7.79 42.37
CA ALA A 50 19.78 7.95 41.18
C ALA A 50 20.29 6.61 40.64
N ARG A 51 20.76 5.70 41.50
CA ARG A 51 21.20 4.36 41.09
C ARG A 51 20.06 3.54 40.47
N LYS A 52 18.88 3.54 41.09
CA LYS A 52 17.70 2.85 40.55
C LYS A 52 17.29 3.43 39.19
N ALA A 53 17.33 4.74 39.02
CA ALA A 53 17.04 5.39 37.74
C ALA A 53 18.06 4.99 36.66
N VAL A 54 19.34 4.88 36.99
CA VAL A 54 20.39 4.41 36.07
C VAL A 54 20.19 2.94 35.70
N GLU A 55 19.84 2.06 36.64
CA GLU A 55 19.55 0.65 36.35
C GLU A 55 18.33 0.49 35.43
N GLN A 56 17.27 1.28 35.66
CA GLN A 56 16.10 1.33 34.77
C GLN A 56 16.47 1.87 33.38
N ALA A 57 17.25 2.95 33.31
CA ALA A 57 17.73 3.49 32.04
C ALA A 57 18.58 2.47 31.28
N THR A 58 19.47 1.75 31.97
CA THR A 58 20.35 0.75 31.35
C THR A 58 19.56 -0.46 30.83
N SER A 59 18.59 -0.96 31.60
CA SER A 59 17.73 -2.07 31.16
C SER A 59 16.85 -1.68 29.96
N SER A 60 16.28 -0.46 29.97
CA SER A 60 15.53 0.07 28.82
C SER A 60 16.40 0.26 27.58
N ALA A 61 17.64 0.72 27.74
CA ALA A 61 18.59 0.88 26.64
C ALA A 61 18.98 -0.46 26.02
N LEU A 62 19.15 -1.51 26.84
CA LEU A 62 19.42 -2.86 26.35
C LEU A 62 18.23 -3.43 25.57
N GLN A 63 17.01 -3.24 26.08
CA GLN A 63 15.78 -3.64 25.36
C GLN A 63 15.64 -2.90 24.03
N ALA A 64 15.88 -1.59 24.01
CA ALA A 64 15.86 -0.78 22.80
C ALA A 64 16.91 -1.25 21.77
N LYS A 65 18.10 -1.62 22.22
CA LYS A 65 19.16 -2.16 21.35
C LYS A 65 18.76 -3.50 20.73
N THR A 66 18.17 -4.41 21.51
CA THR A 66 17.68 -5.69 21.00
C THR A 66 16.57 -5.50 19.97
N ALA A 67 15.59 -4.63 20.27
CA ALA A 67 14.51 -4.30 19.35
C ALA A 67 15.02 -3.68 18.04
N ALA A 68 16.04 -2.82 18.10
CA ALA A 68 16.67 -2.23 16.93
C ALA A 68 17.38 -3.28 16.04
N GLU A 69 18.07 -4.24 16.65
CA GLU A 69 18.72 -5.34 15.91
C GLU A 69 17.70 -6.30 15.26
N GLU A 70 16.58 -6.58 15.94
CA GLU A 70 15.47 -7.36 15.36
C GLU A 70 14.81 -6.62 14.18
N ALA A 71 14.57 -5.31 14.31
CA ALA A 71 14.05 -4.48 13.23
C ALA A 71 14.99 -4.45 12.01
N ARG A 72 16.31 -4.38 12.23
CA ARG A 72 17.31 -4.46 11.14
C ARG A 72 17.25 -5.80 10.42
N LYS A 73 17.15 -6.92 11.15
CA LYS A 73 17.03 -8.26 10.54
C LYS A 73 15.74 -8.39 9.74
N ALA A 74 14.63 -7.86 10.24
CA ALA A 74 13.36 -7.86 9.53
C ALA A 74 13.42 -7.02 8.25
N ALA A 75 14.06 -5.85 8.30
CA ALA A 75 14.27 -4.99 7.13
C ALA A 75 15.10 -5.69 6.05
N ALA A 76 16.20 -6.36 6.42
CA ALA A 76 17.03 -7.11 5.47
C ALA A 76 16.24 -8.23 4.77
N ARG A 77 15.43 -8.99 5.52
CA ARG A 77 14.56 -10.03 4.93
C ARG A 77 13.49 -9.45 4.00
N ALA A 78 12.95 -8.28 4.33
CA ALA A 78 11.98 -7.60 3.48
C ALA A 78 12.61 -7.13 2.16
N GLU A 79 13.87 -6.67 2.20
CA GLU A 79 14.63 -6.26 1.02
C GLU A 79 14.95 -7.46 0.11
N GLU A 80 15.36 -8.60 0.69
CA GLU A 80 15.56 -9.85 -0.05
C GLU A 80 14.26 -10.32 -0.73
N ALA A 81 13.15 -10.31 0.01
CA ALA A 81 11.83 -10.68 -0.53
C ALA A 81 11.37 -9.73 -1.64
N ALA A 82 11.60 -8.43 -1.49
CA ALA A 82 11.28 -7.44 -2.52
C ALA A 82 12.12 -7.63 -3.79
N THR A 83 13.39 -8.01 -3.63
CA THR A 83 14.28 -8.28 -4.77
C THR A 83 13.86 -9.56 -5.51
N ALA A 84 13.52 -10.63 -4.78
CA ALA A 84 12.97 -11.84 -5.37
C ALA A 84 11.65 -11.59 -6.09
N ALA A 85 10.75 -10.79 -5.50
CA ALA A 85 9.48 -10.43 -6.12
C ALA A 85 9.68 -9.62 -7.43
N ARG A 86 10.67 -8.73 -7.48
CA ARG A 86 11.02 -7.99 -8.71
C ARG A 86 11.50 -8.93 -9.83
N MET A 87 12.40 -9.86 -9.52
CA MET A 87 12.87 -10.84 -10.52
C MET A 87 11.73 -11.68 -11.09
N LEU A 88 10.81 -12.15 -10.23
CA LEU A 88 9.62 -12.90 -10.69
C LEU A 88 8.68 -12.04 -11.54
N ALA A 89 8.52 -10.75 -11.22
CA ALA A 89 7.72 -9.84 -12.02
C ALA A 89 8.34 -9.61 -13.41
N ASP A 90 9.66 -9.45 -13.49
CA ASP A 90 10.39 -9.30 -14.75
C ASP A 90 10.27 -10.56 -15.63
N GLU A 91 10.39 -11.76 -15.04
CA GLU A 91 10.18 -13.04 -15.74
C GLU A 91 8.76 -13.21 -16.26
N ALA A 92 7.76 -12.84 -15.45
CA ALA A 92 6.36 -12.89 -15.85
C ALA A 92 6.08 -11.90 -17.00
N GLN A 93 6.66 -10.71 -16.95
CA GLN A 93 6.52 -9.72 -18.01
C GLN A 93 7.17 -10.20 -19.32
N PHE A 94 8.36 -10.78 -19.26
CA PHE A 94 9.02 -11.35 -20.45
C PHE A 94 8.19 -12.48 -21.06
N THR A 95 7.66 -13.39 -20.22
CA THR A 95 6.79 -14.49 -20.67
C THR A 95 5.51 -13.96 -21.32
N ALA A 96 4.88 -12.94 -20.73
CA ALA A 96 3.68 -12.31 -21.29
C ALA A 96 3.95 -11.66 -22.66
N GLN A 97 5.11 -11.01 -22.82
CA GLN A 97 5.52 -10.45 -24.12
C GLN A 97 5.73 -11.55 -25.16
N GLN A 98 6.39 -12.65 -24.79
CA GLN A 98 6.59 -13.78 -25.70
C GLN A 98 5.26 -14.44 -26.10
N ALA A 99 4.34 -14.63 -25.16
CA ALA A 99 3.01 -15.15 -25.44
C ALA A 99 2.23 -14.22 -26.39
N THR A 100 2.31 -12.91 -26.16
CA THR A 100 1.67 -11.91 -27.04
C THR A 100 2.24 -11.97 -28.45
N ALA A 101 3.56 -12.09 -28.59
CA ALA A 101 4.22 -12.22 -29.90
C ALA A 101 3.76 -13.48 -30.66
N GLN A 102 3.68 -14.64 -29.98
CA GLN A 102 3.19 -15.88 -30.58
C GLN A 102 1.72 -15.77 -31.02
N VAL A 103 0.87 -15.15 -30.19
CA VAL A 103 -0.54 -14.94 -30.53
C VAL A 103 -0.68 -14.02 -31.75
N ASN A 104 0.12 -12.96 -31.83
CA ASN A 104 0.13 -12.07 -32.99
C ASN A 104 0.57 -12.81 -34.27
N GLU A 105 1.62 -13.62 -34.20
CA GLU A 105 2.08 -14.42 -35.34
C GLU A 105 0.99 -15.39 -35.84
N VAL A 106 0.31 -16.10 -34.94
CA VAL A 106 -0.81 -16.98 -35.29
C VAL A 106 -1.97 -16.20 -35.90
N THR A 107 -2.25 -15.01 -35.36
CA THR A 107 -3.34 -14.13 -35.87
C THR A 107 -3.03 -13.63 -37.28
N GLU A 108 -1.78 -13.24 -37.55
CA GLU A 108 -1.32 -12.83 -38.87
C GLU A 108 -1.36 -13.98 -39.88
N LEU A 109 -0.91 -15.18 -39.49
CA LEU A 109 -0.99 -16.39 -40.32
C LEU A 109 -2.44 -16.75 -40.66
N LEU A 110 -3.34 -16.68 -39.66
CA LEU A 110 -4.76 -16.94 -39.84
C LEU A 110 -5.39 -15.89 -40.78
N ALA A 111 -5.06 -14.61 -40.61
CA ALA A 111 -5.53 -13.55 -41.49
C ALA A 111 -5.05 -13.76 -42.95
N ALA A 112 -3.77 -14.12 -43.13
CA ALA A 112 -3.21 -14.42 -44.45
C ALA A 112 -3.84 -15.66 -45.10
N GLU A 113 -4.10 -16.73 -44.34
CA GLU A 113 -4.76 -17.92 -44.87
C GLU A 113 -6.23 -17.66 -45.23
N ARG A 114 -6.95 -16.88 -44.41
CA ARG A 114 -8.31 -16.41 -44.70
C ARG A 114 -8.36 -15.62 -46.00
N GLN A 115 -7.41 -14.70 -46.19
CA GLN A 115 -7.28 -13.94 -47.42
C GLN A 115 -7.05 -14.85 -48.63
N ARG A 116 -6.20 -15.88 -48.51
CA ARG A 116 -5.97 -16.87 -49.59
C ARG A 116 -7.20 -17.71 -49.92
N ARG A 117 -8.03 -18.04 -48.94
CA ARG A 117 -9.27 -18.80 -49.15
C ARG A 117 -10.44 -17.96 -49.66
N GLY A 118 -10.24 -16.65 -49.87
CA GLY A 118 -11.33 -15.74 -50.20
C GLY A 118 -12.38 -15.65 -49.09
N MET A 119 -11.97 -15.83 -47.83
CA MET A 119 -12.84 -15.66 -46.68
C MET A 119 -13.06 -14.17 -46.41
N PRO A 120 -14.26 -13.75 -46.01
CA PRO A 120 -14.51 -12.38 -45.62
C PRO A 120 -13.69 -11.97 -44.40
N THR A 121 -13.13 -10.76 -44.43
CA THR A 121 -12.42 -10.15 -43.31
C THR A 121 -13.20 -8.95 -42.80
N PHE A 122 -13.33 -8.85 -41.48
CA PHE A 122 -14.10 -7.82 -40.82
C PHE A 122 -13.20 -7.04 -39.85
N ALA A 123 -13.38 -5.73 -39.80
CA ALA A 123 -12.76 -4.87 -38.80
C ALA A 123 -13.83 -3.98 -38.17
N ILE A 124 -13.76 -3.80 -36.85
CA ILE A 124 -14.65 -2.88 -36.12
C ILE A 124 -13.80 -1.75 -35.57
N THR A 125 -14.13 -0.52 -35.96
CA THR A 125 -13.43 0.69 -35.52
C THR A 125 -14.42 1.59 -34.78
N PRO A 126 -14.07 2.14 -33.60
CA PRO A 126 -14.91 3.11 -32.92
C PRO A 126 -15.01 4.41 -33.74
N ALA A 127 -16.24 4.89 -33.97
CA ALA A 127 -16.52 6.14 -34.69
C ALA A 127 -16.97 7.27 -33.73
N ALA A 128 -17.77 6.94 -32.71
CA ALA A 128 -18.22 7.84 -31.66
C ALA A 128 -18.36 7.07 -30.31
N PRO A 129 -18.68 7.72 -29.19
CA PRO A 129 -18.71 7.09 -27.86
C PRO A 129 -19.58 5.83 -27.76
N ASP A 130 -20.66 5.78 -28.52
CA ASP A 130 -21.65 4.71 -28.59
C ASP A 130 -21.77 4.15 -30.02
N GLU A 131 -20.88 4.54 -30.94
CA GLU A 131 -21.00 4.27 -32.37
C GLU A 131 -19.75 3.57 -32.91
N PHE A 132 -19.96 2.45 -33.61
CA PHE A 132 -18.94 1.56 -34.13
C PHE A 132 -19.14 1.36 -35.62
N ARG A 133 -18.04 1.32 -36.37
CA ARG A 133 -18.02 1.11 -37.81
C ARG A 133 -17.51 -0.29 -38.10
N LEU A 134 -18.38 -1.16 -38.58
CA LEU A 134 -18.04 -2.46 -39.14
C LEU A 134 -17.63 -2.29 -40.61
N SER A 135 -16.36 -2.56 -40.91
CA SER A 135 -15.83 -2.58 -42.26
C SER A 135 -15.66 -4.01 -42.74
N TYR A 136 -16.05 -4.26 -43.99
CA TYR A 136 -15.90 -5.56 -44.65
C TYR A 136 -14.95 -5.45 -45.82
N PHE A 137 -13.93 -6.32 -45.85
CA PHE A 137 -12.97 -6.40 -46.93
C PHE A 137 -12.49 -7.84 -47.15
N GLY A 138 -12.12 -8.16 -48.39
CA GLY A 138 -11.69 -9.50 -48.75
C GLY A 138 -12.85 -10.50 -48.89
N GLY A 139 -12.64 -11.56 -49.66
CA GLY A 139 -13.67 -12.54 -49.97
C GLY A 139 -14.68 -12.10 -51.05
N PRO A 140 -15.94 -12.58 -51.00
CA PRO A 140 -16.91 -12.38 -52.08
C PRO A 140 -17.27 -10.91 -52.33
N ALA A 141 -17.94 -10.62 -53.44
CA ALA A 141 -18.33 -9.25 -53.76
C ALA A 141 -19.40 -8.69 -52.80
N VAL A 142 -20.30 -9.55 -52.32
CA VAL A 142 -21.43 -9.20 -51.45
C VAL A 142 -21.65 -10.33 -50.44
N ILE A 143 -21.95 -9.95 -49.20
CA ILE A 143 -22.49 -10.83 -48.16
C ILE A 143 -23.93 -10.42 -47.93
N GLU A 144 -24.88 -11.30 -48.27
CA GLU A 144 -26.33 -11.00 -48.22
C GLU A 144 -26.85 -10.84 -46.78
N GLN A 145 -26.37 -11.68 -45.87
CA GLN A 145 -26.79 -11.68 -44.47
C GLN A 145 -25.56 -11.78 -43.56
N LEU A 146 -25.40 -10.78 -42.71
CA LEU A 146 -24.36 -10.72 -41.70
C LEU A 146 -24.98 -10.40 -40.36
N THR A 147 -24.74 -11.22 -39.34
CA THR A 147 -25.25 -10.95 -37.99
C THR A 147 -24.08 -10.51 -37.11
N VAL A 148 -24.20 -9.37 -36.46
CA VAL A 148 -23.30 -8.92 -35.40
C VAL A 148 -23.97 -9.21 -34.07
N SER A 149 -23.30 -9.93 -33.19
CA SER A 149 -23.79 -10.24 -31.85
C SER A 149 -22.83 -9.78 -30.77
N VAL A 150 -23.39 -9.54 -29.59
CA VAL A 150 -22.60 -9.25 -28.39
C VAL A 150 -22.00 -10.55 -27.86
N VAL A 151 -20.70 -10.55 -27.58
CA VAL A 151 -20.06 -11.70 -26.92
C VAL A 151 -20.53 -11.82 -25.46
N PRO A 152 -20.98 -13.00 -24.99
CA PRO A 152 -21.37 -13.20 -23.58
C PRO A 152 -20.25 -12.76 -22.62
N GLY A 153 -20.59 -11.92 -21.63
CA GLY A 153 -19.63 -11.32 -20.69
C GLY A 153 -19.00 -10.00 -21.17
N SER A 154 -19.33 -9.54 -22.37
CA SER A 154 -19.01 -8.19 -22.85
C SER A 154 -19.79 -7.12 -22.08
N ARG A 155 -19.25 -5.90 -22.01
CA ARG A 155 -19.88 -4.73 -21.35
C ARG A 155 -20.91 -4.02 -22.24
N VAL A 156 -21.17 -4.57 -23.41
CA VAL A 156 -22.20 -4.10 -24.36
C VAL A 156 -23.53 -4.74 -23.96
N LEU A 157 -24.57 -3.95 -23.77
CA LEU A 157 -25.90 -4.42 -23.35
C LEU A 157 -26.83 -4.69 -24.54
N GLY A 158 -26.49 -4.18 -25.71
CA GLY A 158 -27.21 -4.43 -26.95
C GLY A 158 -26.69 -3.55 -28.08
N LEU A 159 -27.17 -3.83 -29.28
CA LEU A 159 -26.75 -3.28 -30.56
C LEU A 159 -27.96 -2.69 -31.28
N SER A 160 -27.80 -1.57 -31.95
CA SER A 160 -28.83 -0.99 -32.81
C SER A 160 -28.18 -0.32 -34.02
N GLN A 161 -28.78 -0.39 -35.20
CA GLN A 161 -28.29 0.35 -36.37
C GLN A 161 -28.94 1.73 -36.50
N TYR A 162 -30.17 1.85 -36.00
CA TYR A 162 -31.00 3.06 -36.04
C TYR A 162 -31.53 3.38 -34.63
N ASP A 163 -32.50 4.30 -34.52
CA ASP A 163 -33.20 4.63 -33.27
C ASP A 163 -34.20 3.54 -32.82
N GLU A 164 -33.80 2.28 -32.95
CA GLU A 164 -34.54 1.10 -32.54
C GLU A 164 -34.07 0.63 -31.15
N PRO A 165 -34.92 -0.09 -30.39
CA PRO A 165 -34.50 -0.68 -29.13
C PRO A 165 -33.30 -1.61 -29.34
N PRO A 166 -32.26 -1.51 -28.49
CA PRO A 166 -31.04 -2.30 -28.67
C PRO A 166 -31.33 -3.80 -28.49
N ALA A 167 -30.82 -4.61 -29.41
CA ALA A 167 -30.96 -6.05 -29.43
C ALA A 167 -29.61 -6.75 -29.21
N GLU A 168 -29.62 -8.00 -28.75
CA GLU A 168 -28.38 -8.79 -28.57
C GLU A 168 -27.71 -9.15 -29.91
N HIS A 169 -28.54 -9.24 -30.96
CA HIS A 169 -28.15 -9.60 -32.32
C HIS A 169 -28.64 -8.49 -33.25
N LEU A 170 -27.74 -8.06 -34.12
CA LEU A 170 -28.01 -7.06 -35.15
C LEU A 170 -27.79 -7.71 -36.51
N ASP A 171 -28.87 -7.87 -37.27
CA ASP A 171 -28.78 -8.30 -38.65
C ASP A 171 -28.42 -7.10 -39.53
N VAL A 172 -27.27 -7.23 -40.17
CA VAL A 172 -26.68 -6.30 -41.11
C VAL A 172 -27.02 -6.80 -42.51
N GLY A 173 -27.68 -5.94 -43.28
CA GLY A 173 -28.08 -6.22 -44.66
C GLY A 173 -26.91 -6.43 -45.61
N PRO A 174 -27.17 -6.46 -46.93
CA PRO A 174 -26.17 -6.85 -47.91
C PRO A 174 -24.95 -5.93 -47.86
N LEU A 175 -23.82 -6.48 -47.42
CA LEU A 175 -22.57 -5.75 -47.22
C LEU A 175 -21.65 -6.02 -48.40
N HIS A 176 -21.33 -4.96 -49.14
CA HIS A 176 -20.48 -5.04 -50.32
C HIS A 176 -19.01 -5.03 -49.90
N ASN A 177 -18.14 -5.72 -50.64
CA ASN A 177 -16.72 -5.72 -50.36
C ASN A 177 -16.13 -4.31 -50.48
N GLY A 178 -15.42 -3.86 -49.45
CA GLY A 178 -14.90 -2.50 -49.32
C GLY A 178 -15.90 -1.50 -48.74
N SER A 179 -17.12 -1.92 -48.41
CA SER A 179 -18.11 -1.09 -47.72
C SER A 179 -17.97 -1.20 -46.21
N ALA A 180 -18.57 -0.24 -45.53
CA ALA A 180 -18.66 -0.22 -44.09
C ALA A 180 -20.03 0.26 -43.66
N ILE A 181 -20.48 -0.26 -42.53
CA ILE A 181 -21.74 0.07 -41.92
C ILE A 181 -21.50 0.54 -40.50
N THR A 182 -22.35 1.45 -40.04
CA THR A 182 -22.24 2.00 -38.70
C THR A 182 -23.38 1.45 -37.85
N PHE A 183 -23.07 1.06 -36.62
CA PHE A 183 -24.02 0.60 -35.64
C PHE A 183 -23.69 1.18 -34.27
N ARG A 184 -24.69 1.32 -33.42
CA ARG A 184 -24.58 1.77 -32.04
C ARG A 184 -24.54 0.59 -31.10
N ALA A 185 -23.79 0.75 -30.02
CA ALA A 185 -23.76 -0.20 -28.93
C ALA A 185 -24.17 0.50 -27.63
N ALA A 186 -25.17 -0.06 -26.96
CA ALA A 186 -25.59 0.39 -25.63
C ALA A 186 -24.51 -0.04 -24.63
N THR A 187 -23.50 0.80 -24.39
CA THR A 187 -22.36 0.47 -23.52
C THR A 187 -22.26 1.42 -22.32
N GLY A 188 -21.76 0.90 -21.19
CA GLY A 188 -21.40 1.72 -20.03
C GLY A 188 -19.97 2.29 -20.08
N GLN A 189 -19.07 1.75 -20.92
CA GLN A 189 -17.66 2.17 -21.02
C GLN A 189 -17.04 1.89 -22.41
N ARG A 190 -16.20 2.84 -22.87
CA ARG A 190 -15.69 3.03 -24.25
C ARG A 190 -14.64 2.04 -24.78
N ALA A 191 -13.98 1.26 -23.93
CA ALA A 191 -12.74 0.57 -24.31
C ALA A 191 -12.90 -0.95 -24.21
N SER A 192 -12.70 -1.67 -25.32
CA SER A 192 -12.71 -3.14 -25.44
C SER A 192 -14.08 -3.79 -25.63
N ALA A 193 -14.95 -3.19 -26.45
CA ALA A 193 -16.11 -3.93 -26.95
C ALA A 193 -15.65 -5.07 -27.86
N VAL A 194 -16.18 -6.26 -27.63
CA VAL A 194 -15.91 -7.47 -28.43
C VAL A 194 -17.22 -7.92 -29.04
N PHE A 195 -17.20 -8.13 -30.35
CA PHE A 195 -18.36 -8.51 -31.13
C PHE A 195 -18.09 -9.83 -31.84
N GLN A 196 -19.12 -10.63 -32.03
CA GLN A 196 -19.07 -11.82 -32.86
C GLN A 196 -19.81 -11.53 -34.17
N ILE A 197 -19.19 -11.85 -35.28
CA ILE A 197 -19.71 -11.60 -36.61
C ILE A 197 -19.95 -12.95 -37.28
N ARG A 198 -21.17 -13.21 -37.74
CA ARG A 198 -21.54 -14.41 -38.47
C ARG A 198 -21.96 -14.01 -39.88
N ALA A 199 -21.32 -14.61 -40.88
CA ALA A 199 -21.69 -14.47 -42.29
C ALA A 199 -21.73 -15.86 -42.91
N GLU A 200 -22.88 -16.33 -43.39
CA GLU A 200 -22.98 -17.66 -43.98
C GLU A 200 -22.36 -17.67 -45.40
N PRO A 201 -21.65 -18.75 -45.80
CA PRO A 201 -21.43 -20.03 -45.11
C PRO A 201 -20.17 -20.09 -44.24
N TRP A 202 -19.57 -18.95 -43.87
CA TRP A 202 -18.32 -18.91 -43.11
C TRP A 202 -18.55 -19.03 -41.60
N ASP A 203 -17.53 -19.56 -40.92
CA ASP A 203 -17.53 -19.65 -39.46
C ASP A 203 -17.57 -18.26 -38.82
N PRO A 204 -18.24 -18.12 -37.67
CA PRO A 204 -18.31 -16.85 -36.98
C PRO A 204 -16.93 -16.39 -36.48
N VAL A 205 -16.69 -15.08 -36.55
CA VAL A 205 -15.43 -14.45 -36.19
C VAL A 205 -15.63 -13.50 -35.03
N VAL A 206 -14.77 -13.58 -34.03
CA VAL A 206 -14.74 -12.62 -32.93
C VAL A 206 -13.83 -11.47 -33.31
N VAL A 207 -14.37 -10.25 -33.30
CA VAL A 207 -13.65 -9.02 -33.64
C VAL A 207 -13.69 -8.09 -32.45
N ARG A 208 -12.51 -7.60 -32.06
CA ARG A 208 -12.38 -6.56 -31.04
C ARG A 208 -12.47 -5.19 -31.71
N ALA A 209 -13.10 -4.23 -31.05
CA ALA A 209 -12.94 -2.84 -31.43
C ALA A 209 -11.52 -2.39 -31.07
N ASP A 210 -10.68 -2.26 -32.09
CA ASP A 210 -9.32 -1.73 -31.94
C ASP A 210 -9.41 -0.21 -31.70
N GLN A 211 -8.66 0.28 -30.71
CA GLN A 211 -8.63 1.69 -30.29
C GLN A 211 -7.92 2.58 -31.31
#